data_AF-A0A496NEA1-F1
#
_entry.id   AF-A0A496NEA1-F1
#
_cell.length_a   1.000
_cell.length_b   1.000
_cell.length_c   1.000
_cell.angle_alpha   90.00
_cell.angle_beta   90.00
_cell.angle_gamma   90.00
#
_symmetry.space_group_name_H-M   'P 1'
#
loop_
_entity.id
_entity.type
_entity.pdbx_description
1 polymer ?
#
loop_
_entity_poly.entity_id
_entity_poly.type
_entity_poly.pdbx_seq_one_letter_code
_entity_poly.pdbx_strand_id
1 'polypeptide(L)'
;WLGSPYALIIFAVASIVESLAYLVPIVDNALDSLAIPLAGMAGTMTMASNVANLSPEATWALAIVAGGGAATAVKSTSALTRVASTATTAGLANPVIGAAETGAAVGLSVLAIVMPVAAAIVAILGLLCLIWFGVKIKKRLANEP
;
A
#
# COMPACT_ATOMS: atom_id res chain seq x y z
N TRP A 1 -15.14 6.13 -9.97
CA TRP A 1 -14.35 7.27 -9.45
C TRP A 1 -13.25 7.72 -10.43
N LEU A 2 -12.49 6.82 -11.09
CA LEU A 2 -11.51 7.17 -12.15
C LEU A 2 -12.10 7.46 -13.54
N GLY A 3 -13.42 7.68 -13.67
CA GLY A 3 -14.08 7.80 -14.98
C GLY A 3 -13.80 9.12 -15.74
N SER A 4 -13.05 10.05 -15.14
CA SER A 4 -12.74 11.36 -15.71
C SER A 4 -11.25 11.46 -16.09
N PRO A 5 -10.91 12.01 -17.27
CA PRO A 5 -9.52 12.27 -17.64
C PRO A 5 -8.77 13.11 -16.61
N TYR A 6 -9.45 14.08 -15.98
CA TYR A 6 -8.84 14.91 -14.93
C TYR A 6 -8.47 14.10 -13.68
N ALA A 7 -9.33 13.16 -13.27
CA ALA A 7 -9.03 12.29 -12.13
C ALA A 7 -7.83 11.37 -12.41
N LEU A 8 -7.73 10.85 -13.64
CA LEU A 8 -6.59 10.05 -14.08
C LEU A 8 -5.29 10.86 -14.09
N ILE A 9 -5.30 12.09 -14.61
CA ILE A 9 -4.11 12.96 -14.64
C ILE A 9 -3.65 13.30 -13.22
N ILE A 10 -4.56 13.69 -12.34
CA ILE A 10 -4.23 14.01 -10.94
C ILE A 10 -3.63 12.79 -10.24
N PHE A 11 -4.26 11.62 -10.40
CA PHE A 11 -3.77 10.38 -9.81
C PHE A 11 -2.38 10.01 -10.36
N ALA A 12 -2.18 10.08 -11.68
CA ALA A 12 -0.89 9.78 -12.30
C ALA A 12 0.23 10.72 -11.82
N VAL A 13 -0.03 12.03 -11.78
CA VAL A 13 0.94 13.01 -11.25
C VAL A 13 1.23 12.73 -9.78
N ALA A 14 0.20 12.48 -8.96
CA ALA A 14 0.37 12.18 -7.54
C ALA A 14 1.22 10.92 -7.33
N SER A 15 0.98 9.84 -8.10
CA SER A 15 1.78 8.61 -8.05
C SER A 15 3.23 8.84 -8.46
N ILE A 16 3.49 9.60 -9.53
CA ILE A 16 4.87 9.92 -9.94
C ILE A 16 5.59 10.74 -8.87
N VAL A 17 4.93 11.78 -8.34
CA VAL A 17 5.51 12.62 -7.29
C VAL A 17 5.80 11.80 -6.02
N GLU A 18 4.89 10.91 -5.61
CA GLU A 18 5.12 10.01 -4.47
C GLU A 18 6.31 9.07 -4.73
N SER A 19 6.38 8.44 -5.91
CA SER A 19 7.51 7.55 -6.27
C SER A 19 8.85 8.28 -6.30
N LEU A 20 8.89 9.54 -6.76
CA LEU A 20 10.11 10.35 -6.75
C LEU A 20 10.48 10.79 -5.33
N ALA A 21 9.49 11.13 -4.50
CA ALA A 21 9.71 11.50 -3.11
C ALA A 21 10.36 10.37 -2.29
N TYR A 22 10.04 9.11 -2.60
CA TYR A 22 10.68 7.94 -1.97
C TYR A 22 12.18 7.79 -2.25
N LEU A 23 12.73 8.53 -3.21
CA LEU A 23 14.16 8.51 -3.50
C LEU A 23 14.96 9.43 -2.56
N VAL A 24 14.30 10.25 -1.74
CA VAL A 24 14.95 11.21 -0.84
C VAL A 24 14.61 10.89 0.63
N PRO A 25 15.57 10.36 1.44
CA PRO A 25 15.31 9.79 2.77
C PRO A 25 14.75 10.70 3.87
N ILE A 26 14.63 12.00 3.64
CA ILE A 26 13.96 12.94 4.57
C ILE A 26 12.55 13.25 4.08
N VAL A 27 12.39 13.37 2.76
CA VAL A 27 11.12 13.70 2.12
C VAL A 27 10.16 12.52 2.22
N ASP A 28 10.66 11.30 2.07
CA ASP A 28 9.87 10.07 2.19
C ASP A 28 9.22 9.91 3.59
N ASN A 29 9.99 10.07 4.67
CA ASN A 29 9.51 9.96 6.05
C ASN A 29 8.52 11.08 6.42
N ALA A 30 8.75 12.29 5.93
CA ALA A 30 7.82 13.40 6.11
C ALA A 30 6.50 13.14 5.36
N LEU A 31 6.59 12.63 4.12
CA LEU A 31 5.43 12.29 3.30
C LEU A 31 4.61 11.16 3.94
N ASP A 32 5.25 10.14 4.52
CA ASP A 32 4.56 9.02 5.17
C ASP A 32 3.65 9.44 6.32
N SER A 33 4.05 10.47 7.08
CA SER A 33 3.25 11.00 8.19
C SER A 33 1.88 11.51 7.73
N LEU A 34 1.82 12.07 6.52
CA LEU A 34 0.58 12.52 5.88
C LEU A 34 -0.10 11.40 5.09
N ALA A 35 0.69 10.54 4.44
CA ALA A 35 0.18 9.56 3.51
C ALA A 35 -0.53 8.38 4.21
N ILE A 36 -0.18 8.03 5.46
CA ILE A 36 -0.91 7.00 6.22
C ILE A 36 -2.38 7.37 6.43
N PRO A 37 -2.74 8.52 7.04
CA PRO A 37 -4.16 8.87 7.23
C PRO A 37 -4.88 9.09 5.88
N LEU A 38 -4.18 9.68 4.90
CA LEU A 38 -4.74 9.87 3.55
C LEU A 38 -5.01 8.53 2.85
N ALA A 39 -4.16 7.51 3.02
CA ALA A 39 -4.37 6.18 2.46
C ALA A 39 -5.64 5.53 3.02
N GLY A 40 -5.90 5.68 4.33
CA GLY A 40 -7.13 5.20 4.94
C GLY A 40 -8.38 5.85 4.36
N MET A 41 -8.37 7.18 4.22
CA MET A 41 -9.48 7.93 3.62
C MET A 41 -9.69 7.58 2.14
N ALA A 42 -8.60 7.57 1.36
CA ALA A 42 -8.63 7.26 -0.06
C ALA A 42 -9.07 5.82 -0.34
N GLY A 43 -8.57 4.85 0.43
CA GLY A 43 -8.96 3.45 0.35
C GLY A 43 -10.45 3.25 0.67
N THR A 44 -10.93 3.93 1.72
CA THR A 44 -12.35 3.90 2.10
C THR A 44 -13.23 4.44 0.97
N MET A 45 -12.89 5.62 0.44
CA MET A 45 -13.66 6.25 -0.62
C MET A 45 -13.62 5.47 -1.93
N THR A 46 -12.47 4.88 -2.25
CA THR A 46 -12.29 4.01 -3.42
C THR A 46 -13.22 2.80 -3.32
N MET A 47 -13.21 2.09 -2.19
CA MET A 47 -14.06 0.92 -2.01
C MET A 47 -15.55 1.30 -1.98
N ALA A 48 -15.92 2.34 -1.23
CA ALA A 48 -17.30 2.84 -1.18
C ALA A 48 -17.86 3.15 -2.58
N SER A 49 -17.04 3.71 -3.46
CA SER A 49 -17.45 4.03 -4.84
C SER A 49 -17.67 2.81 -5.75
N ASN A 50 -17.11 1.64 -5.41
CA ASN A 50 -17.25 0.41 -6.19
C ASN A 50 -18.40 -0.48 -5.69
N VAL A 51 -18.77 -0.38 -4.42
CA VAL A 51 -19.85 -1.20 -3.82
C VAL A 51 -21.10 -0.41 -3.45
N ALA A 52 -21.29 0.78 -4.04
CA ALA A 52 -22.38 1.70 -3.74
C ALA A 52 -23.80 1.14 -3.99
N ASN A 53 -23.92 0.00 -4.70
CA ASN A 53 -25.21 -0.67 -4.94
C ASN A 53 -25.65 -1.61 -3.80
N LEU A 54 -24.81 -1.81 -2.78
CA LEU A 54 -25.16 -2.59 -1.58
C LEU A 54 -25.97 -1.75 -0.59
N SER A 55 -26.47 -2.38 0.49
CA SER A 55 -27.08 -1.63 1.59
C SER A 55 -26.07 -0.65 2.21
N PRO A 56 -26.51 0.48 2.78
CA PRO A 56 -25.61 1.47 3.36
C PRO A 56 -24.68 0.88 4.43
N GLU A 57 -25.19 -0.04 5.25
CA GLU A 57 -24.43 -0.69 6.32
C GLU A 57 -23.31 -1.56 5.75
N ALA A 58 -23.63 -2.38 4.74
CA ALA A 58 -22.66 -3.23 4.06
C ALA A 58 -21.61 -2.40 3.30
N THR A 59 -22.04 -1.32 2.66
CA THR A 59 -21.16 -0.40 1.92
C THR A 59 -20.12 0.22 2.84
N TRP A 60 -20.53 0.79 3.97
CA TRP A 60 -19.59 1.41 4.91
C TRP A 60 -18.71 0.40 5.64
N ALA A 61 -19.26 -0.77 6.01
CA ALA A 61 -18.47 -1.84 6.62
C ALA A 61 -17.34 -2.30 5.68
N LEU A 62 -17.67 -2.60 4.41
CA LEU A 62 -16.68 -3.00 3.42
C LEU A 62 -15.73 -1.85 3.06
N ALA A 63 -16.23 -0.63 2.92
CA ALA A 63 -15.41 0.52 2.61
C ALA A 63 -14.32 0.74 3.65
N ILE A 64 -14.69 0.76 4.93
CA ILE A 64 -13.75 1.00 6.03
C ILE A 64 -12.78 -0.17 6.18
N VAL A 65 -13.28 -1.41 6.20
CA VAL A 65 -12.45 -2.58 6.50
C VAL A 65 -11.62 -3.02 5.29
N ALA A 66 -12.27 -3.30 4.16
CA ALA A 66 -11.61 -3.83 2.98
C ALA A 66 -10.91 -2.75 2.14
N GLY A 67 -11.44 -1.52 2.15
CA GLY A 67 -10.81 -0.37 1.49
C GLY A 67 -9.78 0.32 2.39
N GLY A 68 -10.27 1.06 3.38
CA GLY A 68 -9.44 1.90 4.25
C GLY A 68 -8.43 1.12 5.08
N GLY A 69 -8.87 0.02 5.70
CA GLY A 69 -8.04 -0.84 6.53
C GLY A 69 -6.89 -1.46 5.76
N ALA A 70 -7.17 -2.04 4.59
CA ALA A 70 -6.14 -2.60 3.72
C ALA A 70 -5.13 -1.54 3.25
N ALA A 71 -5.60 -0.38 2.77
CA ALA A 71 -4.73 0.70 2.31
C ALA A 71 -3.83 1.25 3.43
N THR A 72 -4.39 1.46 4.63
CA THR A 72 -3.65 1.93 5.80
C THR A 72 -2.60 0.91 6.24
N ALA A 73 -2.95 -0.38 6.26
CA ALA A 73 -2.03 -1.44 6.66
C ALA A 73 -0.83 -1.55 5.71
N VAL A 74 -1.07 -1.53 4.39
CA VAL A 74 0.00 -1.57 3.39
C VAL A 74 0.90 -0.33 3.51
N LYS A 75 0.31 0.87 3.55
CA LYS A 75 1.09 2.12 3.64
C LYS A 75 1.90 2.20 4.94
N SER A 76 1.32 1.77 6.06
CA SER A 76 2.04 1.71 7.35
C SER A 76 3.18 0.71 7.32
N THR A 77 3.02 -0.43 6.65
CA THR A 77 4.09 -1.42 6.50
C THR A 77 5.28 -0.84 5.74
N SER A 78 5.03 -0.12 4.66
CA SER A 78 6.11 0.54 3.90
C SER A 78 6.76 1.67 4.69
N ALA A 79 5.98 2.48 5.42
CA ALA A 79 6.52 3.52 6.32
C ALA A 79 7.40 2.92 7.43
N LEU A 80 6.98 1.82 8.05
CA LEU A 80 7.79 1.11 9.05
C LEU A 80 9.08 0.56 8.45
N THR A 81 9.02 0.04 7.23
CA THR A 81 10.21 -0.44 6.50
C THR A 81 11.20 0.70 6.31
N ARG A 82 10.72 1.90 5.92
CA ARG A 82 11.53 3.11 5.77
C ARG A 82 12.13 3.63 7.06
N VAL A 83 11.37 3.62 8.15
CA VAL A 83 11.89 3.98 9.48
C VAL A 83 13.00 3.02 9.90
N ALA A 84 12.79 1.71 9.71
CA ALA A 84 13.78 0.69 10.04
C ALA A 84 15.05 0.81 9.18
N SER A 85 14.93 1.03 7.87
CA SER A 85 16.08 1.26 7.00
C SER A 85 16.80 2.57 7.30
N THR A 86 16.07 3.62 7.69
CA THR A 86 16.68 4.90 8.10
C THR A 86 17.48 4.72 9.38
N ALA A 87 16.93 4.04 10.38
CA ALA A 87 17.60 3.77 11.64
C ALA A 87 18.86 2.88 11.49
N THR A 88 18.87 1.97 10.53
CA THR A 88 19.96 0.99 10.34
C THR A 88 21.01 1.40 9.30
N THR A 89 20.63 2.21 8.31
CA THR A 89 21.51 2.58 7.17
C THR A 89 21.65 4.08 6.96
N ALA A 90 21.20 4.90 7.92
CA ALA A 90 21.10 6.36 7.80
C ALA A 90 20.32 6.81 6.55
N GLY A 91 19.37 5.99 6.10
CA GLY A 91 18.49 6.27 4.96
C GLY A 91 19.03 5.85 3.59
N LEU A 92 20.26 5.33 3.51
CA LEU A 92 20.87 4.96 2.22
C LEU A 92 20.15 3.79 1.53
N ALA A 93 19.48 2.92 2.28
CA ALA A 93 18.70 1.83 1.72
C ALA A 93 17.29 2.25 1.26
N ASN A 94 16.76 3.40 1.69
CA ASN A 94 15.38 3.81 1.39
C ASN A 94 15.09 3.91 -0.11
N PRO A 95 15.96 4.53 -0.95
CA PRO A 95 15.69 4.66 -2.38
C PRO A 95 15.61 3.31 -3.09
N VAL A 96 16.45 2.34 -2.70
CA VAL A 96 16.46 1.00 -3.28
C VAL A 96 15.19 0.25 -2.92
N ILE A 97 14.77 0.33 -1.65
CA ILE A 97 13.52 -0.27 -1.17
C ILE A 97 12.33 0.37 -1.87
N GLY A 98 12.25 1.71 -1.91
CA GLY A 98 11.17 2.43 -2.56
C GLY A 98 11.07 2.16 -4.07
N ALA A 99 12.21 2.02 -4.76
CA ALA A 99 12.25 1.62 -6.16
C ALA A 99 11.73 0.18 -6.36
N ALA A 100 12.11 -0.75 -5.48
CA ALA A 100 11.62 -2.13 -5.53
C ALA A 100 10.10 -2.21 -5.24
N GLU A 101 9.61 -1.48 -4.24
CA GLU A 101 8.18 -1.36 -3.94
C GLU A 101 7.40 -0.81 -5.13
N THR A 102 7.89 0.29 -5.72
CA THR A 102 7.26 0.93 -6.88
C THR A 102 7.27 0.00 -8.10
N GLY A 103 8.40 -0.66 -8.37
CA GLY A 103 8.51 -1.61 -9.47
C GLY A 103 7.57 -2.81 -9.32
N ALA A 104 7.46 -3.36 -8.11
CA ALA A 104 6.50 -4.43 -7.81
C ALA A 104 5.04 -3.96 -7.98
N ALA A 105 4.72 -2.75 -7.52
CA ALA A 105 3.38 -2.17 -7.66
C ALA A 105 3.01 -1.94 -9.13
N VAL A 106 3.93 -1.42 -9.95
CA VAL A 106 3.74 -1.24 -11.40
C VAL A 106 3.53 -2.60 -12.07
N GLY A 107 4.38 -3.58 -11.76
CA GLY A 107 4.25 -4.94 -12.31
C GLY A 107 2.91 -5.60 -11.98
N LEU A 108 2.48 -5.52 -10.71
CA LEU A 108 1.18 -6.04 -10.27
C LEU A 108 0.02 -5.28 -10.92
N SER A 109 0.13 -3.96 -11.09
CA SER A 109 -0.90 -3.14 -11.75
C SER A 109 -1.06 -3.51 -13.23
N VAL A 110 0.05 -3.68 -13.95
CA VAL A 110 0.03 -4.16 -15.35
C VAL A 110 -0.57 -5.56 -15.42
N LEU A 111 -0.16 -6.47 -14.53
CA LEU A 111 -0.72 -7.82 -14.47
C LEU A 111 -2.23 -7.80 -14.20
N ALA A 112 -2.70 -6.91 -13.32
CA ALA A 112 -4.12 -6.76 -13.01
C ALA A 112 -4.95 -6.30 -14.21
N ILE A 113 -4.37 -5.48 -15.10
CA ILE A 113 -5.01 -5.03 -16.34
C ILE A 113 -5.03 -6.15 -17.39
N VAL A 114 -3.91 -6.85 -17.58
CA VAL A 114 -3.75 -7.84 -18.66
C VAL A 114 -4.37 -9.19 -18.30
N MET A 115 -4.19 -9.65 -17.06
CA MET A 115 -4.64 -10.95 -16.56
C MET A 115 -5.20 -10.84 -15.13
N PRO A 116 -6.44 -10.34 -14.96
CA PRO A 116 -7.00 -10.03 -13.64
C PRO A 116 -7.02 -11.21 -12.66
N VAL A 117 -7.34 -12.41 -13.14
CA VAL A 117 -7.38 -13.63 -12.32
C VAL A 117 -5.98 -14.01 -11.82
N ALA A 118 -4.96 -13.91 -12.68
CA ALA A 118 -3.58 -14.19 -12.30
C ALA A 118 -3.08 -13.16 -11.28
N ALA A 119 -3.40 -11.87 -11.47
CA ALA A 119 -3.06 -10.83 -10.51
C ALA A 119 -3.70 -11.06 -9.14
N ALA A 120 -4.97 -11.48 -9.10
CA ALA A 120 -5.65 -11.83 -7.86
C ALA A 120 -4.97 -12.99 -7.14
N ILE A 121 -4.57 -14.04 -7.86
CA ILE A 121 -3.82 -15.16 -7.29
C ILE A 121 -2.48 -14.69 -6.71
N VAL A 122 -1.72 -13.89 -7.47
CA VAL A 122 -0.42 -13.35 -7.02
C VAL A 122 -0.60 -12.48 -5.76
N ALA A 123 -1.61 -11.62 -5.72
CA ALA A 123 -1.90 -10.77 -4.56
C ALA A 123 -2.29 -11.60 -3.33
N ILE A 124 -3.13 -12.63 -3.49
CA ILE A 124 -3.52 -13.54 -2.40
C ILE A 124 -2.30 -14.30 -1.87
N LEU A 125 -1.48 -14.86 -2.76
CA LEU A 125 -0.25 -15.57 -2.37
C LEU A 125 0.73 -14.64 -1.64
N GLY A 126 0.89 -13.40 -2.12
CA GLY A 126 1.70 -12.38 -1.46
C GLY A 126 1.20 -12.05 -0.05
N LEU A 127 -0.12 -11.90 0.12
CA LEU A 127 -0.74 -11.66 1.42
C LEU A 127 -0.55 -12.85 2.38
N LEU A 128 -0.78 -14.08 1.90
CA LEU A 128 -0.57 -15.29 2.70
C LEU A 128 0.89 -15.44 3.11
N CYS A 129 1.82 -15.12 2.21
CA CYS A 129 3.25 -15.11 2.49
C CYS A 129 3.59 -14.11 3.61
N LEU A 130 3.10 -12.87 3.51
CA LEU A 130 3.26 -11.84 4.54
C LEU A 130 2.75 -12.30 5.91
N ILE A 131 1.53 -12.85 5.96
CA ILE A 131 0.94 -13.36 7.21
C ILE A 131 1.78 -14.50 7.77
N TRP A 132 2.21 -15.44 6.93
CA TRP A 132 3.01 -16.60 7.34
C TRP A 132 4.35 -16.18 7.92
N PHE A 133 5.06 -15.26 7.27
CA PHE A 133 6.33 -14.71 7.78
C PHE A 133 6.12 -13.96 9.10
N GLY A 134 5.08 -13.13 9.21
CA GLY A 134 4.75 -12.42 10.45
C GLY A 134 4.48 -13.35 11.63
N VAL A 135 3.68 -14.41 11.42
CA VAL A 135 3.41 -15.43 12.45
C VAL A 135 4.69 -16.18 12.84
N LYS A 136 5.54 -16.51 11.86
CA LYS A 136 6.80 -17.22 12.10
C LYS A 136 7.77 -16.38 12.92
N ILE A 137 7.90 -15.09 12.63
CA ILE A 137 8.74 -14.15 13.40
C ILE A 137 8.24 -14.04 14.83
N LYS A 138 6.92 -13.83 15.03
CA LYS A 138 6.33 -13.75 16.37
C LYS A 138 6.59 -15.02 17.19
N LYS A 139 6.44 -16.20 16.58
CA LYS A 139 6.74 -17.48 17.25
C LYS A 139 8.20 -17.63 17.62
N ARG A 140 9.14 -17.12 16.82
CA ARG A 140 10.57 -17.14 17.15
C ARG A 140 10.89 -16.24 18.34
N LEU A 141 10.41 -15.00 18.32
CA LEU A 141 10.61 -14.06 19.43
C LEU A 141 9.96 -14.53 20.74
N ALA A 142 8.82 -15.23 20.66
CA ALA A 142 8.17 -15.80 21.84
C ALA A 142 8.88 -17.06 22.40
N ASN A 143 9.79 -17.66 21.63
CA ASN A 143 10.53 -18.87 22.00
C ASN A 143 12.01 -18.59 22.30
N GLU A 144 12.47 -17.33 22.23
CA GLU A 144 13.78 -16.92 22.72
C GLU A 144 13.68 -16.75 24.26
N PRO A 145 14.55 -17.43 25.05
CA PRO A 145 14.45 -17.49 26.51
C PRO A 145 14.79 -16.18 27.22
#